data_AF-A0AAD8AVX4-F1
#
_entry.id   AF-A0AAD8AVX4-F1
#
_cell.length_a   1.000
_cell.length_b   1.000
_cell.length_c   1.000
_cell.angle_alpha   90.00
_cell.angle_beta   90.00
_cell.angle_gamma   90.00
#
_symmetry.space_group_name_H-M   'P 1'
#
loop_
_entity.id
_entity.type
_entity.pdbx_description
1 polymer ?
#
loop_
_entity_poly.entity_id
_entity_poly.type
_entity_poly.pdbx_seq_one_letter_code
_entity_poly.pdbx_strand_id
1 'polypeptide(L)'
;MYQYFARFDANHDNRISRQEYAKEVETHHVNNPSAQQVLLRLFDAMDFDNDNHLDEPDYADIFMAADSNNNKLVSQQEFLRYFYDLTGIDPVGK
;
A
#
# COMPACT_ATOMS: atom_id res chain seq x y z
N MET A 1 2.61 -3.58 -17.33
CA MET A 1 3.09 -3.16 -16.00
C MET A 1 2.68 -1.72 -15.79
N TYR A 2 1.93 -1.41 -14.72
CA TYR A 2 1.45 -0.05 -14.45
C TYR A 2 2.64 0.87 -14.16
N GLN A 3 2.72 2.04 -14.81
CA GLN A 3 3.87 2.96 -14.73
C GLN A 3 4.27 3.34 -13.29
N TYR A 4 3.30 3.36 -12.36
CA TYR A 4 3.56 3.67 -10.95
C TYR A 4 4.26 2.53 -10.21
N PHE A 5 4.04 1.28 -10.62
CA PHE A 5 4.69 0.10 -10.06
C PHE A 5 6.19 0.11 -10.35
N ALA A 6 6.54 0.45 -11.60
CA ALA A 6 7.91 0.50 -12.08
C ALA A 6 8.78 1.58 -11.41
N ARG A 7 8.17 2.56 -10.73
CA ARG A 7 8.91 3.56 -9.96
C ARG A 7 9.49 2.96 -8.68
N PHE A 8 8.75 2.06 -8.04
CA PHE A 8 9.16 1.43 -6.79
C PHE A 8 9.97 0.15 -7.04
N ASP A 9 9.64 -0.64 -8.06
CA ASP A 9 10.38 -1.84 -8.45
C ASP A 9 11.66 -1.46 -9.24
N ALA A 10 12.74 -1.19 -8.51
CA ALA A 10 13.98 -0.64 -9.04
C ALA A 10 14.90 -1.73 -9.62
N ASN A 11 14.81 -2.95 -9.11
CA ASN A 11 15.57 -4.09 -9.60
C ASN A 11 14.85 -4.88 -10.71
N HIS A 12 13.57 -4.55 -10.98
CA HIS A 12 12.71 -5.15 -12.00
C HIS A 12 12.42 -6.64 -11.77
N ASP A 13 12.25 -7.04 -10.51
CA ASP A 13 11.87 -8.41 -10.13
C ASP A 13 10.35 -8.63 -10.03
N ASN A 14 9.56 -7.59 -10.30
CA ASN A 14 8.10 -7.54 -10.19
C ASN A 14 7.56 -7.61 -8.76
N ARG A 15 8.42 -7.36 -7.76
CA ARG A 15 8.04 -7.19 -6.37
C ARG A 15 8.55 -5.83 -5.91
N ILE A 16 7.91 -5.26 -4.89
CA ILE A 16 8.42 -4.04 -4.26
C ILE A 16 8.96 -4.44 -2.90
N SER A 17 10.28 -4.52 -2.75
CA SER A 17 10.87 -4.81 -1.46
C SER A 17 10.66 -3.67 -0.46
N ARG A 18 10.73 -3.98 0.84
CA ARG A 18 10.72 -2.96 1.91
C ARG A 18 11.78 -1.88 1.71
N GLN A 19 12.96 -2.28 1.23
CA GLN A 19 14.07 -1.37 1.00
C GLN A 19 13.77 -0.38 -0.13
N GLU A 20 13.25 -0.86 -1.26
CA GLU A 20 12.88 -0.03 -2.39
C GLU A 20 11.77 0.96 -2.02
N TYR A 21 10.74 0.47 -1.34
CA TYR A 21 9.65 1.31 -0.85
C TYR A 21 10.15 2.41 0.10
N ALA A 22 10.97 2.05 1.08
CA ALA A 22 11.51 3.01 2.05
C ALA A 22 12.35 4.10 1.37
N LYS A 23 13.15 3.74 0.36
CA LYS A 23 13.95 4.68 -0.42
C LYS A 23 13.09 5.69 -1.19
N GLU A 24 11.99 5.25 -1.80
CA GLU A 24 11.04 6.13 -2.48
C GLU A 24 10.28 7.05 -1.51
N VAL A 25 9.91 6.54 -0.33
CA VAL A 25 9.29 7.34 0.74
C VAL A 25 10.25 8.43 1.23
N GLU A 26 11.50 8.07 1.50
CA GLU A 26 12.54 9.01 1.94
C GLU A 26 12.75 10.09 0.88
N THR A 27 12.96 9.70 -0.38
CA THR A 27 13.26 10.62 -1.49
C THR A 27 12.18 11.69 -1.72
N HIS A 28 10.91 11.33 -1.53
CA HIS A 28 9.79 12.23 -1.85
C HIS A 28 9.16 12.93 -0.64
N HIS A 29 9.44 12.45 0.57
CA HIS A 29 8.87 13.02 1.80
C HIS A 29 9.96 13.41 2.82
N VAL A 30 11.17 13.73 2.36
CA VAL A 30 12.33 14.12 3.19
C VAL A 30 11.98 15.10 4.32
N ASN A 31 11.12 16.08 4.02
CA ASN A 31 10.76 17.15 4.95
C ASN A 31 9.47 16.89 5.75
N ASN A 32 8.95 15.66 5.74
CA ASN A 32 7.72 15.30 6.47
C ASN A 32 7.85 13.94 7.18
N PRO A 33 8.53 13.90 8.35
CA PRO A 33 8.76 12.66 9.10
C PRO A 33 7.48 11.92 9.50
N SER A 34 6.41 12.66 9.84
CA SER A 34 5.12 12.05 10.18
C SER A 34 4.50 11.33 8.98
N ALA A 35 4.57 11.91 7.78
CA ALA A 35 4.13 11.24 6.56
C ALA A 35 5.00 10.02 6.24
N GLN A 36 6.32 10.10 6.42
CA GLN A 36 7.20 8.95 6.24
C GLN A 36 6.80 7.80 7.17
N GLN A 37 6.58 8.08 8.45
CA GLN A 37 6.18 7.07 9.43
C GLN A 37 4.86 6.39 9.04
N VAL A 38 3.87 7.17 8.58
CA VAL A 38 2.60 6.65 8.08
C VAL A 38 2.81 5.76 6.86
N LEU A 39 3.59 6.22 5.87
CA LEU A 39 3.82 5.48 4.63
C LEU A 39 4.56 4.17 4.88
N LEU A 40 5.53 4.15 5.80
CA LEU A 40 6.25 2.94 6.19
C LEU A 40 5.36 1.94 6.94
N ARG A 41 4.41 2.40 7.74
CA ARG A 41 3.39 1.53 8.37
C ARG A 41 2.38 1.01 7.36
N LEU A 42 2.07 1.80 6.33
CA LEU A 42 1.20 1.34 5.25
C LEU A 42 1.85 0.16 4.50
N PHE A 43 3.17 0.16 4.30
CA PHE A 43 3.87 -1.01 3.77
C PHE A 43 3.62 -2.24 4.66
N ASP A 44 3.89 -2.12 5.96
CA ASP A 44 3.71 -3.23 6.92
C ASP A 44 2.29 -3.79 6.92
N ALA A 45 1.30 -2.95 6.63
CA ALA A 45 -0.10 -3.34 6.61
C ALA A 45 -0.53 -3.99 5.27
N MET A 46 0.21 -3.71 4.19
CA MET A 46 -0.07 -4.27 2.86
C MET A 46 0.70 -5.56 2.60
N ASP A 47 1.83 -5.79 3.28
CA ASP A 47 2.63 -7.03 3.24
C ASP A 47 1.92 -8.13 4.03
N PHE A 48 1.02 -8.86 3.36
CA PHE A 48 0.04 -9.72 4.01
C PHE A 48 0.67 -11.04 4.46
N ASP A 49 1.61 -11.56 3.67
CA ASP A 49 2.35 -12.78 4.00
C ASP A 49 3.63 -12.53 4.84
N ASN A 50 3.97 -11.25 5.08
CA ASN A 50 5.09 -10.79 5.90
C ASN A 50 6.46 -11.21 5.35
N ASP A 51 6.58 -11.30 4.02
CA ASP A 51 7.84 -11.68 3.36
C ASP A 51 8.74 -10.48 3.02
N ASN A 52 8.35 -9.26 3.41
CA ASN A 52 9.00 -7.97 3.13
C ASN A 52 8.96 -7.53 1.67
N HIS A 53 8.02 -8.05 0.89
CA HIS A 53 7.72 -7.58 -0.44
C HIS A 53 6.24 -7.24 -0.56
N LEU A 54 5.91 -6.40 -1.54
CA LEU A 54 4.56 -6.25 -2.04
C LEU A 54 4.51 -6.83 -3.44
N ASP A 55 3.68 -7.84 -3.64
CA ASP A 55 3.51 -8.50 -4.93
C ASP A 55 2.06 -8.92 -5.22
N GLU A 56 1.87 -9.69 -6.28
CA GLU A 56 0.53 -10.04 -6.79
C GLU A 56 -0.38 -10.70 -5.74
N PRO A 57 0.08 -11.71 -4.98
CA PRO A 57 -0.60 -12.22 -3.79
C PRO A 57 -1.10 -11.13 -2.83
N ASP A 58 -0.25 -10.20 -2.40
CA ASP A 58 -0.63 -9.14 -1.47
C ASP A 58 -1.76 -8.27 -2.02
N TYR A 59 -1.68 -7.90 -3.30
CA TYR A 59 -2.71 -7.10 -3.94
C TYR A 59 -4.04 -7.85 -4.07
N ALA A 60 -3.99 -9.16 -4.30
CA ALA A 60 -5.18 -10.01 -4.31
C ALA A 60 -5.82 -10.06 -2.92
N ASP A 61 -5.03 -10.23 -1.86
CA ASP A 61 -5.51 -10.25 -0.48
C ASP A 61 -6.10 -8.90 -0.05
N ILE A 62 -5.45 -7.79 -0.41
CA ILE A 62 -6.00 -6.43 -0.20
C ILE A 62 -7.34 -6.27 -0.91
N PHE A 63 -7.44 -6.72 -2.17
CA PHE A 63 -8.69 -6.64 -2.93
C PHE A 63 -9.81 -7.44 -2.25
N MET A 64 -9.53 -8.68 -1.86
CA MET A 64 -10.50 -9.53 -1.17
C MET A 64 -10.92 -8.94 0.18
N ALA A 65 -10.00 -8.34 0.92
CA ALA A 65 -10.29 -7.69 2.19
C ALA A 65 -11.12 -6.40 2.02
N ALA A 66 -10.93 -5.67 0.91
CA ALA A 66 -11.67 -4.45 0.59
C ALA A 66 -13.07 -4.74 0.01
N ASP A 67 -13.25 -5.79 -0.78
CA ASP A 67 -14.54 -6.21 -1.38
C ASP A 67 -15.49 -6.83 -0.35
N SER A 68 -15.95 -6.00 0.59
CA SER A 68 -16.75 -6.41 1.74
C SER A 68 -18.07 -7.10 1.38
N ASN A 69 -18.63 -6.77 0.21
CA ASN A 69 -19.89 -7.34 -0.26
C ASN A 69 -19.70 -8.51 -1.25
N ASN A 70 -18.45 -8.89 -1.54
CA ASN A 70 -18.05 -10.00 -2.40
C ASN A 70 -18.64 -9.94 -3.83
N ASN A 71 -18.77 -8.74 -4.40
CA ASN A 71 -19.29 -8.56 -5.76
C ASN A 71 -18.20 -8.49 -6.84
N LYS A 72 -16.93 -8.67 -6.46
CA LYS A 72 -15.75 -8.56 -7.31
C LYS A 72 -15.49 -7.15 -7.81
N LEU A 73 -15.93 -6.13 -7.08
CA LEU A 73 -15.64 -4.72 -7.30
C LEU A 73 -15.39 -4.05 -5.94
N VAL A 74 -14.38 -3.18 -5.87
CA VAL A 74 -14.19 -2.33 -4.69
C VAL A 74 -14.84 -0.98 -4.96
N SER A 75 -15.95 -0.70 -4.28
CA SER A 75 -16.58 0.63 -4.33
C SER A 75 -15.72 1.68 -3.59
N GLN A 76 -15.98 2.96 -3.84
CA GLN A 76 -15.33 4.03 -3.08
C GLN A 76 -15.56 3.87 -1.56
N GLN A 77 -16.77 3.51 -1.15
CA GLN A 77 -17.09 3.31 0.26
C GLN A 77 -16.26 2.18 0.88
N GLU A 78 -16.12 1.07 0.16
CA GLU A 78 -15.30 -0.08 0.56
C GLU A 78 -13.83 0.28 0.67
N PHE A 79 -13.29 0.97 -0.33
CA PHE A 79 -11.92 1.47 -0.30
C PHE A 79 -11.66 2.37 0.92
N LEU A 80 -12.52 3.38 1.14
CA LEU A 80 -12.34 4.32 2.26
C LEU A 80 -12.46 3.61 3.61
N ARG A 81 -13.40 2.66 3.73
CA ARG A 81 -13.59 1.88 4.96
C ARG A 81 -12.39 1.00 5.24
N TYR A 82 -11.95 0.23 4.25
CA TYR A 82 -10.78 -0.64 4.37
C TYR A 82 -9.51 0.16 4.67
N PHE A 83 -9.27 1.27 3.95
CA PHE A 83 -8.12 2.13 4.19
C PHE A 83 -8.08 2.70 5.61
N TYR A 84 -9.23 3.15 6.13
CA TYR A 84 -9.32 3.61 7.51
C TYR A 84 -9.04 2.49 8.51
N ASP A 85 -9.65 1.32 8.31
CA ASP A 85 -9.45 0.17 9.21
C ASP A 85 -7.98 -0.31 9.20
N LEU A 86 -7.30 -0.22 8.05
CA LEU A 86 -5.91 -0.60 7.86
C LEU A 86 -4.92 0.41 8.47
N THR A 87 -5.16 1.71 8.29
CA THR A 87 -4.17 2.76 8.59
C THR A 87 -4.50 3.61 9.81
N GLY A 88 -5.75 3.61 10.24
CA GLY A 88 -6.30 4.56 11.22
C GLY A 88 -6.42 6.00 10.72
N ILE A 89 -6.09 6.27 9.45
CA ILE A 89 -6.15 7.60 8.85
C ILE A 89 -7.48 7.76 8.15
N ASP A 90 -8.19 8.84 8.45
CA ASP A 90 -9.40 9.22 7.72
C ASP A 90 -9.01 9.74 6.32
N PRO A 91 -9.28 8.96 5.24
CA PRO A 91 -8.87 9.34 3.89
C PRO A 91 -9.68 10.51 3.33
N VAL A 92 -10.80 10.89 3.97
CA VAL A 92 -11.67 11.97 3.50
C VAL A 92 -11.38 13.32 4.16
N GLY A 93 -10.50 13.37 5.16
CA GLY A 93 -10.01 14.59 5.82
C GLY A 93 -11.12 15.56 6.27
N LYS A 94 -11.41 15.60 7.58
CA LYS A 94 -12.14 16.76 8.14
C LYS A 94 -11.17 17.85 8.58
#